data_AF-A0A1I0AQ68-F1
#
_entry.id   AF-A0A1I0AQ68-F1
#
_cell.length_a   1.000
_cell.length_b   1.000
_cell.length_c   1.000
_cell.angle_alpha   90.00
_cell.angle_beta   90.00
_cell.angle_gamma   90.00
#
_symmetry.space_group_name_H-M   'P 1'
#
loop_
_entity.id
_entity.type
_entity.pdbx_description
1 polymer ?
#
loop_
_entity_poly.entity_id
_entity_poly.type
_entity_poly.pdbx_seq_one_letter_code
_entity_poly.pdbx_strand_id
1 'polypeptide(L)' 'MNFTQNKKIRQVTEKTMVVGIDVGSEKHYFRAFDWRGIELTKKPFCFGNSI' A
#
# COMPACT_ATOMS: atom_id res chain seq x y z
N MET A 1 4.17 22.37 4.33
CA MET A 1 3.32 21.19 4.56
C MET A 1 3.51 20.71 6.00
N ASN A 2 2.71 21.20 6.95
CA ASN A 2 2.85 20.92 8.40
C ASN A 2 1.95 19.75 8.82
N PHE A 3 2.31 18.52 8.44
CA PHE A 3 1.66 17.32 8.97
C PHE A 3 2.57 16.69 10.02
N THR A 4 2.16 16.71 11.28
CA THR A 4 2.84 15.96 12.34
C THR A 4 2.73 14.46 12.06
N GLN A 5 3.70 13.67 12.52
CA GLN A 5 3.69 12.21 12.33
C GLN A 5 2.38 11.58 12.84
N ASN A 6 1.91 12.02 14.00
CA ASN A 6 0.65 11.55 14.59
C ASN A 6 -0.57 11.84 13.72
N LYS A 7 -0.58 12.96 12.99
CA LYS A 7 -1.68 13.28 12.06
C LYS A 7 -1.70 12.34 10.87
N LYS A 8 -0.54 11.88 10.39
CA LYS A 8 -0.43 10.90 9.28
C LYS A 8 -0.89 9.51 9.71
N ILE A 9 -0.46 9.05 10.89
CA ILE A 9 -0.84 7.73 11.42
C ILE A 9 -2.37 7.64 11.60
N ARG A 10 -3.00 8.69 12.14
CA ARG A 10 -4.45 8.76 12.36
C ARG A 10 -5.30 8.74 11.07
N GLN A 11 -4.71 8.88 9.89
CA GLN A 11 -5.44 8.77 8.62
C GLN A 11 -5.78 7.32 8.27
N VAL A 12 -5.05 6.36 8.83
CA VAL A 12 -5.35 4.93 8.68
C VAL A 12 -6.46 4.59 9.69
N THR A 13 -7.59 4.14 9.17
CA THR A 13 -8.78 3.76 9.94
C THR A 13 -9.17 2.33 9.63
N GLU A 14 -10.15 1.79 10.34
CA GLU A 14 -10.61 0.40 10.14
C GLU A 14 -11.09 0.08 8.72
N LYS A 15 -11.49 1.10 7.96
CA LYS A 15 -11.95 0.99 6.56
C LYS A 15 -10.85 1.28 5.55
N THR A 16 -9.62 1.55 6.00
CA THR A 16 -8.49 1.87 5.13
C THR A 16 -7.78 0.59 4.72
N MET A 17 -7.58 0.42 3.41
CA MET A 17 -6.65 -0.57 2.86
C MET A 17 -5.32 0.12 2.55
N VAL A 18 -4.23 -0.44 3.04
CA VAL A 18 -2.87 0.05 2.79
C VAL A 18 -2.26 -0.78 1.67
N VAL A 19 -1.75 -0.14 0.63
CA VAL A 19 -1.13 -0.83 -0.50
C VAL A 19 0.35 -0.45 -0.55
N GLY A 20 1.22 -1.44 -0.37
CA GLY A 20 2.66 -1.31 -0.62
C GLY A 20 2.95 -1.69 -2.06
N ILE A 21 3.57 -0.79 -2.83
CA ILE A 21 3.94 -1.02 -4.23
C ILE A 21 5.46 -0.95 -4.35
N ASP A 22 6.04 -1.99 -4.94
CA ASP A 22 7.41 -2.03 -5.42
C ASP A 22 7.41 -1.73 -6.92
N VAL A 23 8.12 -0.66 -7.30
CA VAL A 23 8.07 -0.08 -8.64
C VAL A 23 9.39 -0.34 -9.36
N GLY A 24 9.36 -1.22 -10.35
CA GLY A 24 10.50 -1.52 -11.23
C GLY A 24 10.39 -0.82 -12.59
N SER A 25 11.42 -0.92 -13.42
CA SER A 25 11.42 -0.27 -14.75
C SER A 25 10.37 -0.85 -15.70
N GLU A 26 10.06 -2.14 -15.58
CA GLU A 26 9.10 -2.83 -16.46
C GLU A 26 8.01 -3.58 -15.69
N LYS A 27 8.36 -4.13 -14.53
CA LYS A 27 7.48 -4.92 -13.66
C LYS A 27 7.36 -4.26 -12.30
N HIS A 28 6.15 -4.27 -11.79
CA HIS A 28 5.76 -3.75 -10.49
C HIS A 28 5.07 -4.85 -9.71
N TYR A 29 5.19 -4.76 -8.40
CA TYR A 29 4.50 -5.67 -7.50
C TYR A 29 3.73 -4.86 -6.47
N PHE A 30 2.54 -5.31 -6.10
CA PHE A 30 1.86 -4.75 -4.93
C PHE A 30 1.40 -5.83 -3.96
N ARG A 31 1.29 -5.42 -2.70
CA ARG A 31 0.60 -6.16 -1.64
C ARG A 31 -0.37 -5.23 -0.93
N ALA A 32 -1.55 -5.75 -0.64
CA ALA A 32 -2.54 -5.03 0.14
C ALA A 32 -2.58 -5.55 1.57
N PHE A 33 -2.74 -4.63 2.50
CA PHE A 33 -2.84 -4.88 3.93
C PHE A 33 -4.08 -4.15 4.47
N ASP A 34 -4.66 -4.69 5.54
CA ASP A 34 -5.62 -3.93 6.33
C ASP A 34 -4.92 -2.87 7.19
N TRP A 35 -5.72 -2.09 7.92
CA TRP A 35 -5.25 -1.05 8.84
C TRP A 35 -4.39 -1.57 10.01
N ARG A 36 -4.44 -2.87 10.30
CA ARG A 36 -3.62 -3.55 11.34
C ARG A 36 -2.32 -4.12 10.77
N GLY A 37 -2.13 -4.05 9.45
CA GLY A 37 -0.99 -4.63 8.77
C GLY A 37 -1.15 -6.13 8.44
N ILE A 38 -2.37 -6.67 8.50
CA ILE A 38 -2.63 -8.05 8.06
C ILE A 38 -2.68 -8.08 6.53
N GLU A 39 -1.88 -8.95 5.92
CA GLU A 39 -1.82 -9.12 4.48
C GLU A 39 -3.14 -9.69 3.93
N LEU A 40 -3.74 -8.96 2.99
CA LEU A 40 -4.99 -9.34 2.32
C LEU A 40 -4.71 -10.13 1.03
N THR A 41 -3.61 -9.82 0.36
CA THR A 41 -3.16 -10.51 -0.86
C THR A 41 -2.26 -11.67 -0.48
N LYS A 42 -2.78 -12.91 -0.43
CA LYS A 42 -2.00 -14.13 -0.09
C LYS A 42 -0.66 -14.28 -0.84
N LYS A 43 -0.51 -13.63 -2.01
CA LYS A 43 0.71 -13.53 -2.80
C LYS A 43 0.83 -12.12 -3.40
N PRO A 44 2.04 -11.63 -3.71
CA PRO A 44 2.23 -10.38 -4.45
C PRO A 44 1.51 -10.40 -5.79
N PHE A 45 0.85 -9.29 -6.14
CA PHE A 45 0.28 -9.12 -7.46
C PHE A 45 1.30 -8.45 -8.38
N CYS A 46 1.58 -9.05 -9.53
CA CYS A 46 2.51 -8.50 -10.53
C CYS A 46 1.74 -7.76 -11.62
N PHE A 47 2.19 -6.56 -11.98
CA PHE A 47 1.70 -5.82 -13.13
C PHE A 47 2.86 -5.15 -13.87
N GLY A 48 2.68 -4.80 -15.13
CA GLY A 48 3.70 -4.13 -15.94
C GLY A 48 3.26 -2.74 -16.37
N ASN A 49 4.18 -2.01 -16.99
CA ASN A 49 3.83 -0.77 -17.69
C ASN A 49 2.85 -1.11 -18.82
N SER A 50 1.63 -0.61 -18.71
CA SER A 50 0.66 -0.61 -19.81
C SER A 50 0.65 0.80 -20.41
N ILE A 51 0.54 0.91 -21.73
CA ILE A 51 0.25 2.18 -22.41
C ILE A 51 -1.20 2.59 -22.14
#